data_AF-A0AAP7M185-F1
#
_entry.id   AF-A0AAP7M185-F1
#
_cell.length_a   1.000
_cell.length_b   1.000
_cell.length_c   1.000
_cell.angle_alpha   90.00
_cell.angle_beta   90.00
_cell.angle_gamma   90.00
#
_symmetry.space_group_name_H-M   'P 1'
#
loop_
_entity.id
_entity.type
_entity.pdbx_description
1 polymer ?
#
loop_
_entity_poly.entity_id
_entity_poly.type
_entity_poly.pdbx_seq_one_letter_code
_entity_poly.pdbx_strand_id
1 'polypeptide(L)'
;MFKKWSSYIRACIALFIFIVLVLVMQNLLFFYTSKASSILLQKRFVFVQEVTDVEEEFYSKGIAFDLKKREFFDTSNGWAIKDGQEYSKYGREDAQDSYNKALYSEVTSALLTLKVTPNQIKNANYEIIMSPETLVNKSLYKAKRSPEFEELFMDKELGFSKVRISFNKDFLPTKIDYFYKGQKGFKWYTKRLYSYPYENDADFEKYLNSYLEYLKEWNKEYEAEREEEES
;
A
#
# COMPACT_ATOMS: atom_id res chain seq x y z
N MET A 1 57.16 10.13 -22.90
CA MET A 1 56.13 10.36 -21.85
C MET A 1 54.70 10.38 -22.40
N PHE A 2 54.42 11.01 -23.55
CA PHE A 2 53.06 11.18 -24.11
C PHE A 2 52.25 9.90 -24.40
N LYS A 3 52.91 8.78 -24.77
CA LYS A 3 52.23 7.50 -25.08
C LYS A 3 51.50 6.88 -23.88
N LYS A 4 52.06 7.01 -22.67
CA LYS A 4 51.43 6.50 -21.43
C LYS A 4 50.18 7.31 -21.08
N TRP A 5 50.24 8.64 -21.21
CA TRP A 5 49.10 9.54 -20.98
C TRP A 5 47.91 9.23 -21.92
N SER A 6 48.19 8.97 -23.20
CA SER A 6 47.16 8.51 -24.15
C SER A 6 46.54 7.17 -23.75
N SER A 7 47.34 6.23 -23.20
CA SER A 7 46.84 4.94 -22.70
C SER A 7 45.97 5.09 -21.45
N TYR A 8 46.35 5.96 -20.51
CA TYR A 8 45.55 6.24 -19.31
C TYR A 8 44.19 6.87 -19.67
N ILE A 9 44.18 7.86 -20.56
CA ILE A 9 42.93 8.50 -21.03
C ILE A 9 42.00 7.47 -21.68
N ARG A 10 42.53 6.59 -22.54
CA ARG A 10 41.74 5.50 -23.16
C ARG A 10 41.18 4.52 -22.13
N ALA A 11 41.95 4.17 -21.10
CA ALA A 11 41.49 3.30 -20.01
C ALA A 11 40.36 3.96 -19.20
N CYS A 12 40.47 5.25 -18.88
CA CYS A 12 39.40 6.00 -18.20
C CYS A 12 38.12 6.07 -19.03
N ILE A 13 38.22 6.31 -20.34
CA ILE A 13 37.06 6.32 -21.25
C ILE A 13 36.40 4.94 -21.30
N ALA A 14 37.19 3.87 -21.44
CA ALA A 14 36.66 2.50 -21.46
C ALA A 14 35.93 2.16 -20.15
N LEU A 15 36.50 2.54 -19.00
CA LEU A 15 35.86 2.36 -17.70
C LEU A 15 34.56 3.15 -17.59
N PHE A 16 34.53 4.40 -18.05
CA PHE A 16 33.33 5.22 -18.05
C PHE A 16 32.22 4.60 -18.91
N ILE A 17 32.55 4.17 -20.14
CA ILE A 17 31.60 3.47 -21.03
C ILE A 17 31.07 2.20 -20.36
N PHE A 18 31.94 1.42 -19.73
CA PHE A 18 31.53 0.20 -19.01
C PHE A 18 30.55 0.51 -17.87
N ILE A 19 30.83 1.54 -17.06
CA ILE A 19 29.92 1.97 -15.98
C ILE A 19 28.57 2.39 -16.55
N VAL A 20 28.55 3.18 -17.63
CA VAL A 20 27.31 3.60 -18.29
C VAL A 20 26.53 2.38 -18.80
N LEU A 21 27.20 1.41 -19.44
CA LEU A 21 26.56 0.18 -19.93
C LEU A 21 25.94 -0.63 -18.78
N VAL A 22 26.66 -0.79 -17.66
CA VAL A 22 26.14 -1.48 -16.47
C VAL A 22 24.89 -0.79 -15.94
N LEU A 23 24.90 0.55 -15.82
CA LEU A 23 23.74 1.32 -15.38
C LEU A 23 22.55 1.19 -16.33
N VAL A 24 22.79 1.21 -17.65
CA VAL A 24 21.74 1.00 -18.66
C VAL A 24 21.15 -0.40 -18.54
N MET A 25 21.99 -1.44 -18.41
CA MET A 25 21.54 -2.82 -18.27
C MET A 25 20.75 -3.05 -16.98
N GLN A 26 21.16 -2.46 -15.86
CA GLN A 26 20.43 -2.50 -14.59
C GLN A 26 19.06 -1.83 -14.72
N ASN A 27 19.00 -0.65 -15.34
CA ASN A 27 17.73 0.04 -15.58
C ASN A 27 16.81 -0.79 -16.48
N LEU A 28 17.32 -1.34 -17.59
CA LEU A 28 16.54 -2.23 -18.45
C LEU A 28 15.99 -3.42 -17.66
N LEU A 29 16.84 -4.09 -16.88
CA LEU A 29 16.42 -5.22 -16.04
C LEU A 29 15.27 -4.80 -15.11
N PHE A 30 15.41 -3.67 -14.40
CA PHE A 30 14.34 -3.12 -13.56
C PHE A 30 13.02 -2.94 -14.32
N PHE A 31 13.04 -2.31 -15.49
CA PHE A 31 11.84 -2.04 -16.27
C PHE A 31 11.12 -3.29 -16.75
N TYR A 32 11.86 -4.38 -17.03
CA TYR A 32 11.31 -5.61 -17.60
C TYR A 32 11.05 -6.72 -16.60
N THR A 33 11.72 -6.73 -15.43
CA THR A 33 11.63 -7.85 -14.48
C THR A 33 11.00 -7.51 -13.14
N SER A 34 11.05 -6.25 -12.71
CA SER A 34 10.47 -5.84 -11.43
C SER A 34 8.94 -5.95 -11.48
N LYS A 35 8.33 -6.50 -10.44
CA LYS A 35 6.88 -6.53 -10.27
C LYS A 35 6.44 -5.31 -9.48
N ALA A 36 5.33 -4.69 -9.87
CA ALA A 36 4.76 -3.54 -9.18
C ALA A 36 4.49 -3.82 -7.68
N SER A 37 4.04 -5.03 -7.34
CA SER A 37 3.89 -5.45 -5.94
C SER A 37 5.22 -5.43 -5.17
N SER A 38 6.32 -5.84 -5.80
CA SER A 38 7.65 -5.78 -5.20
C SER A 38 8.15 -4.34 -5.02
N ILE A 39 7.84 -3.43 -5.95
CA ILE A 39 8.17 -2.01 -5.85
C ILE A 39 7.42 -1.37 -4.66
N LEU A 40 6.12 -1.66 -4.51
CA LEU A 40 5.33 -1.23 -3.35
C LEU A 40 5.92 -1.73 -2.03
N LEU A 41 6.22 -3.03 -1.94
CA LEU A 41 6.81 -3.62 -0.73
C LEU A 41 8.19 -3.04 -0.40
N GLN A 42 8.98 -2.68 -1.42
CA GLN A 42 10.27 -2.00 -1.24
C GLN A 42 10.14 -0.54 -0.79
N LYS A 43 9.10 0.18 -1.26
CA LYS A 43 8.82 1.54 -0.80
C LYS A 43 8.49 1.60 0.69
N ARG A 44 8.03 0.47 1.24
CA ARG A 44 7.85 0.19 2.68
C ARG A 44 6.74 0.99 3.35
N PHE A 45 6.74 2.31 3.23
CA PHE A 45 5.74 3.16 3.87
C PHE A 45 4.62 3.48 2.90
N VAL A 46 3.37 3.19 3.29
CA VAL A 46 2.20 3.51 2.47
C VAL A 46 1.09 4.05 3.37
N PHE A 47 0.50 5.17 2.98
CA PHE A 47 -0.72 5.67 3.60
C PHE A 47 -1.89 5.39 2.67
N VAL A 48 -2.84 4.61 3.17
CA VAL A 48 -4.05 4.20 2.46
C VAL A 48 -5.22 5.00 3.00
N GLN A 49 -5.86 5.77 2.13
CA GLN A 49 -7.07 6.53 2.45
C GLN A 49 -8.29 5.75 1.97
N GLU A 50 -9.28 5.63 2.86
CA GLU A 50 -10.60 5.15 2.50
C GLU A 50 -11.36 6.26 1.77
N VAL A 51 -11.98 5.90 0.64
CA VAL A 51 -12.87 6.83 -0.08
C VAL A 51 -14.30 6.42 0.21
N THR A 52 -15.05 7.29 0.89
CA THR A 52 -16.49 7.16 1.03
C THR A 52 -17.19 8.09 0.05
N ASP A 53 -18.39 7.73 -0.40
CA ASP A 53 -19.19 8.48 -1.38
C ASP A 53 -19.76 9.81 -0.80
N VAL A 54 -19.32 10.26 0.38
CA VAL A 54 -19.81 11.44 1.11
C VAL A 54 -18.79 12.57 0.95
N GLU A 55 -19.19 13.65 0.27
CA GLU A 55 -18.33 14.73 -0.24
C GLU A 55 -17.73 15.69 0.81
N GLU A 56 -17.83 15.42 2.11
CA GLU A 56 -17.42 16.40 3.14
C GLU A 56 -16.34 15.83 4.07
N GLU A 57 -15.13 16.41 3.94
CA GLU A 57 -13.99 16.37 4.89
C GLU A 57 -13.21 15.05 5.07
N PHE A 58 -12.58 14.49 4.02
CA PHE A 58 -11.81 13.24 4.16
C PHE A 58 -10.42 13.24 3.50
N TYR A 59 -9.52 14.12 3.97
CA TYR A 59 -8.08 14.00 3.66
C TYR A 59 -7.23 13.55 4.86
N SER A 60 -7.82 13.30 6.03
CA SER A 60 -7.09 12.96 7.27
C SER A 60 -7.28 11.51 7.76
N LYS A 61 -8.22 10.76 7.19
CA LYS A 61 -8.62 9.43 7.68
C LYS A 61 -8.10 8.31 6.79
N GLY A 62 -7.35 7.39 7.37
CA GLY A 62 -6.74 6.26 6.67
C GLY A 62 -5.81 5.46 7.56
N ILE A 63 -5.13 4.48 6.96
CA ILE A 63 -4.16 3.63 7.66
C ILE A 63 -2.77 3.83 7.07
N ALA A 64 -1.82 4.16 7.92
CA ALA A 64 -0.40 4.27 7.58
C ALA A 64 0.32 2.96 7.93
N PHE A 65 0.99 2.35 6.97
CA PHE A 65 1.72 1.10 7.14
C PHE A 65 3.23 1.31 7.03
N ASP A 66 3.98 0.60 7.87
CA ASP A 66 5.34 0.13 7.59
C ASP A 66 5.27 -1.34 7.18
N LEU A 67 5.33 -1.59 5.87
CA LEU A 67 5.23 -2.92 5.27
C LEU A 67 6.39 -3.85 5.64
N LYS A 68 7.54 -3.30 6.05
CA LYS A 68 8.74 -4.07 6.39
C LYS A 68 8.74 -4.48 7.86
N LYS A 69 8.44 -3.55 8.77
CA LYS A 69 8.33 -3.83 10.21
C LYS A 69 7.01 -4.49 10.59
N ARG A 70 6.03 -4.46 9.68
CA ARG A 70 4.65 -4.93 9.91
C ARG A 70 3.98 -4.13 11.03
N GLU A 71 4.11 -2.82 10.93
CA GLU A 71 3.51 -1.85 11.85
C GLU A 71 2.49 -1.02 11.10
N PHE A 72 1.48 -0.51 11.81
CA PHE A 72 0.58 0.47 11.24
C PHE A 72 -0.05 1.34 12.33
N PHE A 73 -0.66 2.44 11.92
CA PHE A 73 -1.63 3.17 12.73
C PHE A 73 -2.78 3.66 11.87
N ASP A 74 -4.00 3.52 12.40
CA ASP A 74 -5.26 3.93 11.78
C ASP A 74 -5.69 5.27 12.36
N THR A 75 -5.62 6.33 11.57
CA THR A 75 -5.93 7.70 12.03
C THR A 75 -7.41 7.92 12.36
N SER A 76 -8.27 6.91 12.20
CA SER A 76 -9.73 7.01 12.32
C SER A 76 -10.31 6.11 13.41
N ASN A 77 -9.78 4.89 13.59
CA ASN A 77 -10.45 3.86 14.37
C ASN A 77 -9.76 3.47 15.69
N GLY A 78 -8.72 4.19 16.11
CA GLY A 78 -8.09 3.93 17.41
C GLY A 78 -7.32 2.60 17.43
N TRP A 79 -6.57 2.32 16.37
CA TRP A 79 -5.90 1.03 16.17
C TRP A 79 -4.48 1.24 15.67
N ALA A 80 -3.50 0.62 16.33
CA ALA A 80 -2.12 0.63 15.92
C ALA A 80 -1.41 -0.67 16.27
N ILE A 81 -0.35 -0.96 15.52
CA ILE A 81 0.59 -2.04 15.81
C ILE A 81 1.99 -1.48 15.80
N LYS A 82 2.72 -1.72 16.90
CA LYS A 82 4.12 -1.34 17.06
C LYS A 82 4.89 -2.43 17.80
N ASP A 83 6.09 -2.76 17.35
CA ASP A 83 6.95 -3.78 17.96
C ASP A 83 6.25 -5.13 18.22
N GLY A 84 5.38 -5.54 17.29
CA GLY A 84 4.59 -6.77 17.40
C GLY A 84 3.50 -6.75 18.48
N GLN A 85 3.14 -5.59 19.00
CA GLN A 85 2.05 -5.39 19.95
C GLN A 85 0.92 -4.60 19.31
N GLU A 86 -0.32 -5.04 19.58
CA GLU A 86 -1.52 -4.33 19.19
C GLU A 86 -1.97 -3.35 20.28
N TYR A 87 -2.30 -2.14 19.84
CA TYR A 87 -2.90 -1.08 20.63
C TYR A 87 -4.26 -0.76 20.00
N SER A 88 -5.35 -1.22 20.61
CA SER A 88 -6.69 -1.03 20.07
C SER A 88 -7.70 -0.76 21.17
N LYS A 89 -8.79 -0.08 20.81
CA LYS A 89 -9.98 0.04 21.68
C LYS A 89 -10.84 -1.24 21.74
N TYR A 90 -10.65 -2.18 20.83
CA TYR A 90 -11.56 -3.31 20.61
C TYR A 90 -11.09 -4.65 21.21
N GLY A 91 -10.02 -4.63 22.00
CA GLY A 91 -9.41 -5.81 22.62
C GLY A 91 -8.17 -6.31 21.88
N ARG A 92 -7.46 -7.27 22.48
CA ARG A 92 -6.20 -7.80 21.92
C ARG A 92 -6.51 -8.96 20.96
N GLU A 93 -6.38 -8.74 19.66
CA GLU A 93 -6.17 -9.82 18.68
C GLU A 93 -4.65 -10.17 18.65
N ASP A 94 -4.27 -11.26 17.97
CA ASP A 94 -2.87 -11.53 17.68
C ASP A 94 -2.36 -10.45 16.71
N ALA A 95 -1.28 -9.74 17.07
CA ALA A 95 -0.80 -8.60 16.30
C ALA A 95 -0.46 -8.96 14.84
N GLN A 96 0.01 -10.19 14.58
CA GLN A 96 0.32 -10.62 13.22
C GLN A 96 -0.95 -10.86 12.41
N ASP A 97 -1.98 -11.46 13.00
CA ASP A 97 -3.28 -11.64 12.33
C ASP A 97 -3.97 -10.29 12.09
N SER A 98 -3.94 -9.41 13.09
CA SER A 98 -4.41 -8.02 13.02
C SER A 98 -3.74 -7.24 11.89
N TYR A 99 -2.41 -7.33 11.80
CA TYR A 99 -1.64 -6.72 10.72
C TYR A 99 -2.07 -7.26 9.35
N ASN A 100 -2.16 -8.58 9.20
CA ASN A 100 -2.55 -9.19 7.93
C ASN A 100 -3.96 -8.79 7.51
N LYS A 101 -4.90 -8.72 8.47
CA LYS A 101 -6.27 -8.28 8.26
C LYS A 101 -6.33 -6.83 7.78
N ALA A 102 -5.59 -5.92 8.40
CA ALA A 102 -5.48 -4.53 7.94
C ALA A 102 -4.84 -4.45 6.55
N LEU A 103 -3.74 -5.17 6.33
CA LEU A 103 -3.01 -5.18 5.06
C LEU A 103 -3.90 -5.63 3.90
N TYR A 104 -4.62 -6.74 4.03
CA TYR A 104 -5.48 -7.25 2.95
C TYR A 104 -6.79 -6.45 2.80
N SER A 105 -7.28 -5.79 3.85
CA SER A 105 -8.44 -4.89 3.75
C SER A 105 -8.09 -3.60 3.01
N GLU A 106 -6.93 -3.00 3.33
CA GLU A 106 -6.57 -1.66 2.86
C GLU A 106 -5.64 -1.64 1.65
N VAL A 107 -4.54 -2.40 1.70
CA VAL A 107 -3.61 -2.50 0.56
C VAL A 107 -4.15 -3.44 -0.50
N THR A 108 -4.98 -4.41 -0.12
CA THR A 108 -5.70 -5.35 -0.98
C THR A 108 -4.82 -6.38 -1.68
N SER A 109 -5.37 -7.57 -1.91
CA SER A 109 -4.70 -8.60 -2.72
C SER A 109 -4.42 -8.11 -4.15
N ALA A 110 -5.25 -7.20 -4.68
CA ALA A 110 -5.08 -6.64 -6.01
C ALA A 110 -3.74 -5.94 -6.22
N LEU A 111 -3.18 -5.30 -5.19
CA LEU A 111 -1.84 -4.73 -5.25
C LEU A 111 -0.76 -5.74 -4.85
N LEU A 112 -1.02 -6.56 -3.83
CA LEU A 112 -0.03 -7.50 -3.28
C LEU A 112 0.31 -8.65 -4.24
N THR A 113 -0.63 -9.05 -5.09
CA THR A 113 -0.44 -10.13 -6.07
C THR A 113 -0.11 -9.61 -7.47
N LEU A 114 -0.03 -8.29 -7.67
CA LEU A 114 0.08 -7.66 -8.98
C LEU A 114 1.39 -8.03 -9.71
N LYS A 115 1.26 -8.70 -10.85
CA LYS A 115 2.38 -9.15 -11.71
C LYS A 115 2.53 -8.28 -12.95
N VAL A 116 2.54 -6.96 -12.77
CA VAL A 116 2.74 -5.98 -13.85
C VAL A 116 4.09 -5.31 -13.67
N THR A 117 4.81 -5.09 -14.78
CA THR A 117 6.14 -4.47 -14.78
C THR A 117 6.07 -2.95 -15.01
N PRO A 118 7.08 -2.17 -14.60
CA PRO A 118 7.16 -0.74 -14.90
C PRO A 118 7.00 -0.41 -16.38
N ASN A 119 7.56 -1.24 -17.29
CA ASN A 119 7.40 -1.04 -18.72
C ASN A 119 5.94 -1.21 -19.16
N GLN A 120 5.22 -2.20 -18.62
CA GLN A 120 3.79 -2.38 -18.89
C GLN A 120 2.96 -1.20 -18.35
N ILE A 121 3.26 -0.72 -17.13
CA ILE A 121 2.62 0.47 -16.54
C ILE A 121 2.83 1.69 -17.43
N LYS A 122 4.08 1.94 -17.84
CA LYS A 122 4.42 3.07 -18.70
C LYS A 122 3.71 3.02 -20.04
N ASN A 123 3.67 1.85 -20.68
CA ASN A 123 3.00 1.66 -21.98
C ASN A 123 1.48 1.80 -21.89
N ALA A 124 0.91 1.57 -20.71
CA ALA A 124 -0.52 1.77 -20.43
C ALA A 124 -0.82 3.19 -19.89
N ASN A 125 0.09 4.15 -20.06
CA ASN A 125 -0.05 5.52 -19.56
C ASN A 125 -0.34 5.60 -18.06
N TYR A 126 0.34 4.75 -17.28
CA TYR A 126 0.23 4.68 -15.82
C TYR A 126 -1.14 4.28 -15.28
N GLU A 127 -1.97 3.64 -16.11
CA GLU A 127 -3.25 3.06 -15.68
C GLU A 127 -3.39 1.65 -16.25
N ILE A 128 -3.63 0.68 -15.37
CA ILE A 128 -3.79 -0.73 -15.74
C ILE A 128 -5.21 -1.17 -15.43
N ILE A 129 -5.88 -1.79 -16.40
CA ILE A 129 -7.20 -2.40 -16.22
C ILE A 129 -7.08 -3.91 -16.36
N MET A 130 -7.58 -4.65 -15.37
CA MET A 130 -7.44 -6.10 -15.28
C MET A 130 -8.72 -6.77 -14.78
N SER A 131 -8.83 -8.08 -15.01
CA SER A 131 -9.87 -8.91 -14.42
C SER A 131 -9.53 -9.23 -12.95
N PRO A 132 -10.50 -9.14 -12.02
CA PRO A 132 -10.27 -9.48 -10.61
C PRO A 132 -9.86 -10.95 -10.40
N GLU A 133 -10.21 -11.87 -11.31
CA GLU A 133 -9.79 -13.29 -11.25
C GLU A 133 -8.26 -13.45 -11.21
N THR A 134 -7.53 -12.55 -11.89
CA THR A 134 -6.06 -12.60 -11.94
C THR A 134 -5.37 -12.05 -10.70
N LEU A 135 -6.14 -11.41 -9.81
CA LEU A 135 -5.67 -10.61 -8.69
C LEU A 135 -6.09 -11.20 -7.34
N VAL A 136 -7.22 -11.92 -7.32
CA VAL A 136 -7.83 -12.44 -6.09
C VAL A 136 -6.95 -13.47 -5.39
N ASN A 137 -6.85 -13.35 -4.07
CA ASN A 137 -6.18 -14.35 -3.26
C ASN A 137 -7.20 -15.35 -2.71
N LYS A 138 -7.38 -16.46 -3.44
CA LYS A 138 -8.34 -17.54 -3.08
C LYS A 138 -8.09 -18.17 -1.70
N SER A 139 -6.89 -18.03 -1.13
CA SER A 139 -6.61 -18.53 0.23
C SER A 139 -7.38 -17.77 1.31
N LEU A 140 -7.79 -16.53 1.03
CA LEU A 140 -8.50 -15.68 1.98
C LEU A 140 -10.01 -15.97 2.06
N TYR A 141 -10.56 -16.80 1.17
CA TYR A 141 -11.99 -17.18 1.19
C TYR A 141 -12.40 -17.94 2.45
N LYS A 142 -11.44 -18.56 3.15
CA LYS A 142 -11.66 -19.31 4.38
C LYS A 142 -11.45 -18.45 5.64
N ALA A 143 -11.09 -17.18 5.50
CA ALA A 143 -10.92 -16.29 6.63
C ALA A 143 -12.28 -16.07 7.32
N LYS A 144 -12.27 -15.92 8.64
CA LYS A 144 -13.47 -15.64 9.46
C LYS A 144 -14.24 -14.42 8.93
N ARG A 145 -13.52 -13.46 8.34
CA ARG A 145 -14.04 -12.34 7.57
C ARG A 145 -13.09 -12.13 6.38
N SER A 146 -13.61 -12.29 5.16
CA SER A 146 -12.80 -12.06 3.97
C SER A 146 -12.63 -10.54 3.75
N PRO A 147 -11.52 -10.08 3.15
CA PRO A 147 -11.41 -8.67 2.78
C PRO A 147 -12.41 -8.29 1.67
N GLU A 148 -12.75 -7.00 1.56
CA GLU A 148 -13.74 -6.48 0.61
C GLU A 148 -13.50 -6.96 -0.82
N PHE A 149 -12.24 -6.99 -1.28
CA PHE A 149 -11.91 -7.42 -2.64
C PHE A 149 -12.34 -8.86 -2.93
N GLU A 150 -12.02 -9.78 -2.02
CA GLU A 150 -12.42 -11.17 -2.11
C GLU A 150 -13.93 -11.35 -1.96
N GLU A 151 -14.58 -10.62 -1.05
CA GLU A 151 -16.04 -10.65 -0.87
C GLU A 151 -16.77 -10.23 -2.15
N LEU A 152 -16.39 -9.10 -2.75
CA LEU A 152 -16.95 -8.62 -4.01
C LEU A 152 -16.73 -9.61 -5.16
N PHE A 153 -15.62 -10.34 -5.15
CA PHE A 153 -15.33 -11.32 -6.19
C PHE A 153 -16.14 -12.61 -6.02
N MET A 154 -16.41 -13.01 -4.78
CA MET A 154 -17.23 -14.18 -4.46
C MET A 154 -18.70 -13.94 -4.80
N ASP A 155 -19.21 -12.73 -4.55
CA ASP A 155 -20.59 -12.37 -4.86
C ASP A 155 -20.78 -12.15 -6.38
N LYS A 156 -21.42 -13.13 -7.03
CA LYS A 156 -21.68 -13.08 -8.47
C LYS A 156 -22.81 -12.12 -8.85
N GLU A 157 -23.70 -11.77 -7.92
CA GLU A 157 -24.80 -10.83 -8.18
C GLU A 157 -24.31 -9.40 -8.36
N LEU A 158 -23.18 -9.06 -7.73
CA LEU A 158 -22.52 -7.77 -7.86
C LEU A 158 -21.80 -7.60 -9.21
N GLY A 159 -21.62 -8.66 -10.00
CA GLY A 159 -21.02 -8.56 -11.34
C GLY A 159 -19.64 -7.88 -11.38
N PHE A 160 -18.84 -8.06 -10.32
CA PHE A 160 -17.50 -7.50 -10.22
C PHE A 160 -16.60 -8.05 -11.33
N SER A 161 -16.21 -7.18 -12.26
CA SER A 161 -15.63 -7.64 -13.54
C SER A 161 -14.34 -6.94 -13.94
N LYS A 162 -14.05 -5.75 -13.39
CA LYS A 162 -12.81 -5.02 -13.72
C LYS A 162 -12.24 -4.31 -12.50
N VAL A 163 -10.93 -4.29 -12.45
CA VAL A 163 -10.11 -3.54 -11.49
C VAL A 163 -9.26 -2.57 -12.30
N ARG A 164 -9.21 -1.32 -11.88
CA ARG A 164 -8.35 -0.29 -12.47
C ARG A 164 -7.40 0.19 -11.39
N ILE A 165 -6.11 0.21 -11.71
CA ILE A 165 -5.05 0.65 -10.80
C ILE A 165 -4.31 1.79 -11.50
N SER A 166 -4.28 2.94 -10.87
CA SER A 166 -3.50 4.11 -11.33
C SER A 166 -2.16 4.15 -10.61
N PHE A 167 -1.12 4.61 -11.29
CA PHE A 167 0.25 4.67 -10.78
C PHE A 167 0.83 6.08 -10.91
N ASN A 168 1.83 6.40 -10.07
CA ASN A 168 2.69 7.56 -10.28
C ASN A 168 3.91 7.22 -11.17
N LYS A 169 4.78 8.20 -11.41
CA LYS A 169 5.99 8.03 -12.24
C LYS A 169 7.04 7.09 -11.63
N ASP A 170 6.93 6.81 -10.34
CA ASP A 170 7.79 5.85 -9.62
C ASP A 170 7.20 4.44 -9.62
N PHE A 171 6.14 4.20 -10.41
CA PHE A 171 5.43 2.92 -10.54
C PHE A 171 4.77 2.44 -9.25
N LEU A 172 4.48 3.37 -8.34
CA LEU A 172 3.75 3.12 -7.12
C LEU A 172 2.25 3.34 -7.35
N PRO A 173 1.37 2.46 -6.85
CA PRO A 173 -0.07 2.65 -6.97
C PRO A 173 -0.51 3.93 -6.25
N THR A 174 -1.47 4.64 -6.81
CA THR A 174 -2.04 5.88 -6.26
C THR A 174 -3.54 5.80 -6.07
N LYS A 175 -4.22 4.90 -6.80
CA LYS A 175 -5.66 4.71 -6.72
C LYS A 175 -6.05 3.31 -7.19
N ILE A 176 -7.08 2.76 -6.57
CA ILE A 176 -7.75 1.55 -7.06
C ILE A 176 -9.26 1.78 -7.20
N ASP A 177 -9.78 1.45 -8.38
CA ASP A 177 -11.20 1.51 -8.70
C ASP A 177 -11.73 0.11 -9.06
N TYR A 178 -12.92 -0.24 -8.56
CA TYR A 178 -13.62 -1.48 -8.89
C TYR A 178 -14.84 -1.20 -9.75
N PHE A 179 -15.04 -1.99 -10.79
CA PHE A 179 -16.24 -1.96 -11.62
C PHE A 179 -17.18 -3.10 -11.23
N TYR A 180 -18.28 -2.76 -10.57
CA TYR A 180 -19.30 -3.71 -10.10
C TYR A 180 -20.66 -3.00 -9.98
N LYS A 181 -21.70 -3.77 -9.69
CA LYS A 181 -23.05 -3.29 -9.39
C LYS A 181 -23.13 -2.89 -7.92
N GLY A 182 -22.81 -1.64 -7.62
CA GLY A 182 -23.01 -1.05 -6.29
C GLY A 182 -24.39 -0.42 -6.14
N GLN A 183 -24.56 0.37 -5.07
CA GLN A 183 -25.82 1.08 -4.77
C GLN A 183 -26.28 2.01 -5.91
N LYS A 184 -25.34 2.62 -6.63
CA LYS A 184 -25.59 3.53 -7.76
C LYS A 184 -25.58 2.79 -9.12
N GLY A 185 -25.74 1.47 -9.11
CA GLY A 185 -25.72 0.62 -10.31
C GLY A 185 -24.31 0.23 -10.77
N PHE A 186 -24.22 -0.22 -12.02
CA PHE A 186 -22.95 -0.64 -12.66
C PHE A 186 -22.10 0.56 -13.04
N LYS A 187 -21.06 0.83 -12.24
CA LYS A 187 -20.08 1.88 -12.53
C LYS A 187 -18.73 1.56 -11.88
N TRP A 188 -17.77 2.45 -12.11
CA TRP A 188 -16.53 2.48 -11.36
C TRP A 188 -16.76 3.11 -9.98
N TYR A 189 -16.24 2.46 -8.95
CA TYR A 189 -16.20 2.94 -7.57
C TYR A 189 -14.74 3.02 -7.15
N THR A 190 -14.30 4.22 -6.76
CA THR A 190 -13.00 4.37 -6.11
C THR A 190 -13.06 3.77 -4.73
N LYS A 191 -12.11 2.90 -4.42
CA LYS A 191 -12.08 2.18 -3.15
C LYS A 191 -11.04 2.70 -2.21
N ARG A 192 -9.84 2.91 -2.73
CA ARG A 192 -8.69 3.38 -1.95
C ARG A 192 -7.85 4.35 -2.76
N LEU A 193 -7.29 5.32 -2.05
CA LEU A 193 -6.21 6.18 -2.53
C LEU A 193 -4.94 5.85 -1.76
N TYR A 194 -3.82 5.89 -2.46
CA TYR A 194 -2.51 5.52 -1.93
C TYR A 194 -1.56 6.69 -2.04
N SER A 195 -0.86 6.96 -0.95
CA SER A 195 0.17 7.99 -0.89
C SER A 195 1.38 7.51 -0.09
N TYR A 196 2.49 8.23 -0.21
CA TYR A 196 3.79 7.82 0.34
C TYR A 196 4.43 8.98 1.12
N PRO A 197 3.78 9.47 2.18
CA PRO A 197 4.20 10.71 2.85
C PRO A 197 5.44 10.53 3.73
N TYR A 198 5.77 9.30 4.13
CA TYR A 198 6.88 9.02 5.04
C TYR A 198 8.16 8.75 4.27
N GLU A 199 9.21 9.49 4.60
CA GLU A 199 10.50 9.37 3.90
C GLU A 199 11.37 8.25 4.46
N ASN A 200 11.33 8.03 5.77
CA ASN A 200 12.22 7.13 6.50
C ASN A 200 11.60 6.64 7.82
N ASP A 201 12.32 5.75 8.51
CA ASP A 201 11.91 5.14 9.78
C ASP A 201 11.62 6.15 10.87
N ALA A 202 12.49 7.16 11.05
CA ALA A 202 12.33 8.15 12.11
C ALA A 202 11.10 9.03 11.88
N ASP A 203 10.82 9.37 10.63
CA ASP A 203 9.63 10.12 10.24
C ASP A 203 8.34 9.33 10.54
N PHE A 204 8.27 8.07 10.10
CA PHE A 204 7.13 7.20 10.40
C PHE A 204 6.94 6.97 11.91
N GLU A 205 8.03 6.67 12.63
CA GLU A 205 8.01 6.42 14.08
C GLU A 205 7.54 7.63 14.87
N LYS A 206 7.90 8.84 14.44
CA LYS A 206 7.42 10.08 15.07
C LYS A 206 5.89 10.15 15.05
N TYR A 207 5.26 9.89 13.91
CA TYR A 207 3.80 9.91 13.80
C TYR A 207 3.14 8.76 14.55
N LEU A 208 3.69 7.54 14.45
CA LEU A 208 3.19 6.38 15.17
C LEU A 208 3.23 6.59 16.70
N ASN A 209 4.34 7.09 17.24
CA ASN A 209 4.47 7.36 18.68
C ASN A 209 3.50 8.45 19.14
N SER A 210 3.38 9.54 18.38
CA SER A 210 2.41 10.61 18.68
C SER A 210 0.97 10.08 18.66
N TYR A 211 0.64 9.19 17.71
CA TYR A 211 -0.67 8.56 17.64
C TYR A 211 -0.93 7.64 18.85
N LEU A 212 0.08 6.88 19.32
CA LEU A 212 -0.05 6.04 20.50
C LEU A 212 -0.28 6.84 21.79
N GLU A 213 0.35 8.02 21.92
CA GLU A 213 0.07 8.94 23.02
C GLU A 213 -1.37 9.43 23.00
N TYR A 214 -1.84 9.89 21.84
CA TYR A 214 -3.25 10.28 21.63
C TYR A 214 -4.22 9.13 21.96
N LEU A 215 -3.94 7.93 21.47
CA LEU A 215 -4.77 6.74 21.72
C LEU A 215 -4.87 6.43 23.22
N LYS A 216 -3.77 6.61 23.96
CA LYS A 216 -3.73 6.40 25.41
C LYS A 216 -4.56 7.44 26.16
N GLU A 217 -4.52 8.70 25.75
CA GLU A 217 -5.33 9.77 26.33
C GLU A 217 -6.81 9.53 26.05
N TRP A 218 -7.15 9.23 24.80
CA TRP A 218 -8.53 8.95 24.38
C TRP A 218 -9.14 7.75 25.13
N ASN A 219 -8.38 6.68 25.34
CA ASN A 219 -8.86 5.53 26.11
C ASN A 219 -9.12 5.87 27.59
N LYS A 220 -8.34 6.78 28.20
CA LYS A 220 -8.58 7.22 29.59
C LYS A 220 -9.85 8.04 29.72
N GLU A 221 -10.10 8.94 28.77
CA GLU A 221 -11.32 9.75 28.72
C GLU A 221 -12.55 8.83 28.61
N TYR A 222 -12.51 7.85 27.70
CA TYR A 222 -13.60 6.88 27.53
C TYR A 222 -13.83 5.97 28.75
N GLU A 223 -12.78 5.63 29.52
CA GLU A 223 -12.94 4.88 30.78
C GLU A 223 -13.58 5.75 31.87
N ALA A 224 -13.17 7.02 32.00
CA ALA A 224 -13.75 7.94 32.98
C ALA A 224 -15.23 8.23 32.72
N GLU A 225 -15.62 8.45 31.45
CA GLU A 225 -17.03 8.66 31.07
C GLU A 225 -17.91 7.45 31.43
N ARG A 226 -17.39 6.23 31.22
CA ARG A 226 -18.12 5.00 31.57
C ARG A 226 -18.30 4.85 33.07
N GLU A 227 -17.28 5.18 33.87
CA GLU A 227 -17.35 5.12 35.33
C GLU A 227 -18.35 6.14 35.90
N GLU A 228 -18.48 7.32 35.27
CA GLU A 228 -19.49 8.33 35.66
C GLU A 228 -20.92 7.90 35.30
N GLU A 229 -21.14 7.28 34.13
CA GLU A 229 -22.46 6.76 33.72
C GLU A 229 -22.94 5.57 34.58
N GLU A 230 -22.03 4.82 35.18
CA GLU A 230 -22.33 3.68 36.04
C GLU A 230 -22.51 4.05 37.53
N SER A 231 -22.29 5.32 37.91
CA SER A 231 -22.39 5.86 39.28
C SER A 231 -23.70 6.58 39.60
#